data_AF-A0A8R7RCR5-F1
#
_entry.id   AF-A0A8R7RCR5-F1
#
_cell.length_a   1.000
_cell.length_b   1.000
_cell.length_c   1.000
_cell.angle_alpha   90.00
_cell.angle_beta   90.00
_cell.angle_gamma   90.00
#
_symmetry.space_group_name_H-M   'P 1'
#
loop_
_entity.id
_entity.type
_entity.pdbx_description
1 polymer ?
#
loop_
_entity_poly.entity_id
_entity_poly.type
_entity_poly.pdbx_seq_one_letter_code
_entity_poly.pdbx_strand_id
1 'polypeptide(L)'
;MALNFGRSISSPLAPARSFSKPRHVRSVSLPGATSSHPLLANLHAHIAALRSWTQQGPSSSLPSGLAAIQALHSSLADLLLLPESGAALRCPASNAADCLLDAFLLLADAHQGFQECLLSLRHAVTESRAALRRGDTGRLASAARAQRR
;
A
#
# COMPACT_ATOMS: atom_id res chain seq x y z
N MET A 1 20.38 -66.92 -59.69
CA MET A 1 21.84 -67.16 -59.82
C MET A 1 22.54 -65.88 -59.38
N ALA A 2 23.35 -65.96 -58.33
CA ALA A 2 24.01 -64.82 -57.69
C ALA A 2 25.19 -64.30 -58.51
N LEU A 3 25.58 -63.03 -58.30
CA LEU A 3 26.93 -62.62 -57.84
C LEU A 3 27.07 -61.09 -57.75
N ASN A 4 26.82 -60.60 -56.55
CA ASN A 4 27.66 -59.70 -55.74
C ASN A 4 28.87 -58.92 -56.31
N PHE A 5 28.96 -57.71 -55.73
CA PHE A 5 30.11 -56.85 -55.38
C PHE A 5 30.93 -56.15 -56.48
N GLY A 6 30.71 -54.82 -56.56
CA GLY A 6 31.67 -53.84 -57.07
C GLY A 6 31.72 -52.64 -56.12
N ARG A 7 32.90 -52.34 -55.60
CA ARG A 7 33.20 -51.38 -54.53
C ARG A 7 33.33 -49.94 -55.01
N SER A 8 33.09 -49.01 -54.07
CA SER A 8 33.73 -47.71 -53.88
C SER A 8 33.57 -46.64 -54.95
N ILE A 9 33.00 -45.48 -54.59
CA ILE A 9 33.71 -44.18 -54.59
C ILE A 9 32.89 -43.12 -53.85
N SER A 10 33.61 -42.27 -53.13
CA SER A 10 33.16 -41.33 -52.11
C SER A 10 32.77 -39.94 -52.64
N SER A 11 31.85 -39.30 -51.88
CA SER A 11 31.64 -37.85 -51.65
C SER A 11 31.05 -36.99 -52.79
N PRO A 12 30.33 -35.87 -52.50
CA PRO A 12 30.40 -35.07 -51.27
C PRO A 12 29.07 -34.73 -50.57
N LEU A 13 29.23 -34.29 -49.31
CA LEU A 13 28.27 -33.59 -48.47
C LEU A 13 27.43 -32.55 -49.24
N ALA A 14 26.12 -32.65 -49.12
CA ALA A 14 25.21 -31.52 -49.23
C ALA A 14 24.41 -31.43 -47.92
N PRO A 15 24.56 -30.37 -47.11
CA PRO A 15 23.71 -30.22 -45.94
C PRO A 15 22.30 -29.87 -46.40
N ALA A 16 21.32 -30.65 -45.90
CA ALA A 16 19.91 -30.37 -46.06
C ALA A 16 19.60 -28.92 -45.62
N ARG A 17 19.04 -28.12 -46.53
CA ARG A 17 18.45 -26.83 -46.18
C ARG A 17 17.24 -27.08 -45.29
N SER A 18 17.48 -27.08 -43.98
CA SER A 18 16.44 -27.00 -42.97
C SER A 18 15.79 -25.61 -43.05
N PHE A 19 14.47 -25.59 -43.19
CA PHE A 19 13.66 -24.37 -43.19
C PHE A 19 13.80 -23.63 -41.85
N SER A 20 14.72 -22.68 -41.75
CA SER A 20 14.73 -21.74 -40.64
C SER A 20 13.69 -20.65 -40.90
N LYS A 21 12.46 -20.87 -40.42
CA LYS A 21 11.55 -19.74 -40.16
C LYS A 21 12.28 -18.76 -39.23
N PRO A 22 12.27 -17.44 -39.51
CA PRO A 22 12.83 -16.48 -38.58
C PRO A 22 12.01 -16.54 -37.29
N ARG A 23 12.60 -17.11 -36.24
CA ARG A 23 12.06 -17.04 -34.89
C ARG A 23 12.27 -15.58 -34.47
N HIS A 24 11.22 -14.77 -34.58
CA HIS A 24 11.19 -13.45 -33.97
C HIS A 24 11.34 -13.63 -32.46
N VAL A 25 12.57 -13.56 -31.98
CA VAL A 25 12.87 -13.29 -30.58
C VAL A 25 12.36 -11.86 -30.36
N ARG A 26 11.09 -11.74 -29.99
CA ARG A 26 10.59 -10.50 -29.39
C ARG A 26 11.35 -10.36 -28.08
N SER A 27 12.37 -9.52 -28.09
CA SER A 27 13.01 -9.03 -26.89
C SER A 27 11.90 -8.53 -25.97
N VAL A 28 11.59 -9.29 -24.93
CA VAL A 28 10.80 -8.77 -23.82
C VAL A 28 11.77 -7.84 -23.12
N SER A 29 11.77 -6.57 -23.52
CA SER A 29 12.40 -5.53 -22.75
C SER A 29 11.77 -5.61 -21.36
N LEU A 30 12.53 -6.15 -20.40
CA LEU A 30 12.23 -5.97 -18.99
C LEU A 30 12.05 -4.46 -18.80
N PRO A 31 10.94 -3.97 -18.24
CA PRO A 31 10.86 -2.60 -17.74
C PRO A 31 11.75 -2.53 -16.50
N GLY A 32 13.06 -2.67 -16.70
CA GLY A 32 14.08 -2.65 -15.67
C GLY A 32 14.59 -1.23 -15.51
N ALA A 33 14.54 -0.75 -14.27
CA ALA A 33 15.24 0.42 -13.73
C ALA A 33 14.52 1.79 -13.68
N THR A 34 13.34 1.99 -14.27
CA THR A 34 12.60 3.28 -14.12
C THR A 34 11.19 3.18 -13.56
N SER A 35 10.62 1.97 -13.45
CA SER A 35 9.33 1.80 -12.76
C SER A 35 9.60 1.63 -11.27
N SER A 36 9.10 2.55 -10.45
CA SER A 36 9.02 2.35 -9.00
C SER A 36 8.26 1.05 -8.68
N HIS A 37 8.63 0.40 -7.57
CA HIS A 37 7.96 -0.82 -7.11
C HIS A 37 6.44 -0.56 -6.99
N PRO A 38 5.57 -1.46 -7.48
CA PRO A 38 4.11 -1.22 -7.52
C PRO A 38 3.53 -0.92 -6.13
N LEU A 39 4.07 -1.53 -5.07
CA LEU A 39 3.67 -1.20 -3.68
C LEU A 39 4.02 0.23 -3.27
N LEU A 40 5.15 0.77 -3.75
CA LEU A 40 5.55 2.14 -3.45
C LEU A 40 4.64 3.14 -4.18
N ALA A 41 4.28 2.84 -5.43
CA ALA A 41 3.28 3.61 -6.17
C ALA A 41 1.91 3.59 -5.48
N ASN A 42 1.48 2.42 -4.97
CA ASN A 42 0.23 2.27 -4.22
C ASN A 42 0.25 3.07 -2.90
N LEU A 43 1.34 2.99 -2.14
CA LEU A 43 1.53 3.76 -0.91
C LEU A 43 1.44 5.27 -1.18
N HIS A 44 2.13 5.76 -2.22
CA HIS A 44 2.04 7.16 -2.63
C HIS A 44 0.61 7.60 -2.98
N ALA A 45 -0.17 6.74 -3.66
CA ALA A 45 -1.57 7.03 -3.95
C ALA A 45 -2.41 7.16 -2.67
N HIS A 46 -2.21 6.27 -1.68
CA HIS A 46 -2.89 6.36 -0.39
C HIS A 46 -2.48 7.60 0.42
N ILE A 47 -1.20 7.99 0.40
CA ILE A 47 -0.75 9.25 1.01
C ILE A 47 -1.43 10.45 0.35
N ALA A 48 -1.51 10.48 -0.98
CA ALA A 48 -2.14 11.57 -1.70
C ALA A 48 -3.66 11.65 -1.39
N ALA A 49 -4.34 10.51 -1.30
CA ALA A 49 -5.74 10.42 -0.90
C ALA A 49 -5.97 10.90 0.53
N LEU A 50 -5.10 10.53 1.48
CA LEU A 50 -5.21 10.99 2.86
C LEU A 50 -4.97 12.50 2.97
N ARG A 51 -3.96 13.02 2.26
CA ARG A 51 -3.69 14.46 2.20
C ARG A 51 -4.87 15.22 1.61
N SER A 52 -5.44 14.75 0.51
CA SER A 52 -6.60 15.41 -0.11
C SER A 52 -7.81 15.43 0.83
N TRP A 53 -8.03 14.36 1.60
CA TRP A 53 -9.05 14.32 2.65
C TRP A 53 -8.77 15.35 3.76
N THR A 54 -7.53 15.45 4.27
CA THR A 54 -7.20 16.45 5.31
C THR A 54 -7.41 17.89 4.84
N GLN A 55 -7.21 18.17 3.54
CA GLN A 55 -7.40 19.51 2.97
C GLN A 55 -8.88 19.87 2.77
N GLN A 56 -9.80 18.89 2.77
CA GLN A 56 -11.24 19.15 2.69
C GLN A 56 -11.80 19.76 3.99
N GLY A 57 -11.05 19.67 5.10
CA GLY A 57 -11.44 20.27 6.38
C GLY A 57 -12.61 19.56 7.07
N PRO A 58 -13.35 20.24 7.97
CA PRO A 58 -14.34 19.62 8.86
C PRO A 58 -15.62 19.14 8.15
N SER A 59 -15.81 19.47 6.87
CA SER A 59 -16.91 18.96 6.04
C SER A 59 -16.64 17.59 5.43
N SER A 60 -15.40 17.08 5.58
CA SER A 60 -15.01 15.78 5.06
C SER A 60 -15.70 14.63 5.82
N SER A 61 -16.04 13.58 5.07
CA SER A 61 -16.64 12.38 5.63
C SER A 61 -15.62 11.66 6.52
N LEU A 62 -15.89 11.57 7.82
CA LEU A 62 -15.07 10.83 8.77
C LEU A 62 -14.88 9.35 8.36
N PRO A 63 -15.94 8.60 7.96
CA PRO A 63 -15.77 7.22 7.46
C PRO A 63 -14.79 7.11 6.29
N SER A 64 -14.83 8.07 5.36
CA SER A 64 -13.93 8.07 4.19
C SER A 64 -12.47 8.32 4.61
N GLY A 65 -12.25 9.21 5.58
CA GLY A 65 -10.93 9.44 6.17
C GLY A 65 -10.37 8.22 6.86
N LEU A 66 -11.18 7.57 7.71
CA LEU A 66 -10.79 6.34 8.40
C LEU A 66 -10.45 5.20 7.40
N ALA A 67 -11.22 5.07 6.32
CA ALA A 67 -10.93 4.11 5.26
C ALA A 67 -9.60 4.41 4.56
N ALA A 68 -9.28 5.69 4.31
CA ALA A 68 -8.00 6.09 3.72
C ALA A 68 -6.81 5.79 4.65
N ILE A 69 -6.96 6.02 5.96
CA ILE A 69 -5.95 5.66 6.97
C ILE A 69 -5.72 4.15 7.00
N GLN A 70 -6.80 3.37 7.01
CA GLN A 70 -6.72 1.90 6.99
C GLN A 70 -6.00 1.39 5.74
N ALA A 71 -6.35 1.93 4.57
CA ALA A 71 -5.72 1.54 3.31
C ALA A 71 -4.22 1.88 3.29
N LEU A 72 -3.84 3.08 3.75
CA LEU A 72 -2.44 3.47 3.90
C LEU A 72 -1.68 2.51 4.83
N HIS A 73 -2.25 2.21 6.00
CA HIS A 73 -1.64 1.30 6.97
C HIS A 73 -1.44 -0.11 6.39
N SER A 74 -2.43 -0.64 5.66
CA SER A 74 -2.29 -1.94 4.98
C SER A 74 -1.19 -1.95 3.92
N SER A 75 -1.10 -0.90 3.10
CA SER A 75 -0.05 -0.78 2.08
C SER A 75 1.35 -0.66 2.66
N LEU A 76 1.46 -0.02 3.84
CA LEU A 76 2.72 0.09 4.57
C LEU A 76 3.13 -1.28 5.15
N ALA A 77 2.19 -2.03 5.71
CA ALA A 77 2.46 -3.39 6.19
C ALA A 77 2.97 -4.28 5.06
N ASP A 78 2.34 -4.24 3.89
CA ASP A 78 2.80 -5.00 2.71
C ASP A 78 4.23 -4.61 2.29
N LEU A 79 4.57 -3.31 2.34
CA LEU A 79 5.90 -2.82 2.02
C LEU A 79 6.95 -3.30 3.04
N LEU A 80 6.62 -3.33 4.33
CA LEU A 80 7.53 -3.80 5.39
C LEU A 80 7.80 -5.31 5.35
N LEU A 81 6.94 -6.09 4.68
CA LEU A 81 7.18 -7.52 4.46
C LEU A 81 8.21 -7.80 3.36
N LEU A 82 8.62 -6.79 2.57
CA LEU A 82 9.63 -6.98 1.54
C LEU A 82 11.02 -7.25 2.14
N PRO A 83 11.81 -8.16 1.55
CA PRO A 83 13.20 -8.37 1.96
C PRO A 83 14.04 -7.09 1.85
N GLU A 84 13.76 -6.25 0.86
CA GLU A 84 14.46 -4.99 0.60
C GLU A 84 14.26 -3.97 1.73
N SER A 85 13.04 -3.85 2.25
CA SER A 85 12.75 -2.96 3.38
C SER A 85 13.41 -3.49 4.65
N GLY A 86 13.36 -4.81 4.89
CA GLY A 86 14.10 -5.44 5.98
C GLY A 86 15.62 -5.20 5.91
N ALA A 87 16.22 -5.29 4.72
CA ALA A 87 17.64 -5.00 4.52
C ALA A 87 17.97 -3.52 4.79
N ALA A 88 17.13 -2.60 4.32
CA ALA A 88 17.29 -1.16 4.55
C ALA A 88 17.21 -0.80 6.04
N LEU A 89 16.32 -1.45 6.80
CA LEU A 89 16.16 -1.25 8.24
C LEU A 89 17.29 -1.85 9.07
N ARG A 90 17.96 -2.90 8.59
CA ARG A 90 19.11 -3.52 9.27
C ARG A 90 20.45 -2.87 8.91
N CYS A 91 20.45 -1.94 7.96
CA CYS A 91 21.66 -1.25 7.54
C CYS A 91 22.18 -0.35 8.68
N PRO A 92 23.36 -0.62 9.27
CA PRO A 92 23.84 0.15 10.43
C PRO A 92 24.17 1.61 10.11
N ALA A 93 24.39 1.93 8.82
CA ALA A 93 24.64 3.28 8.35
C ALA A 93 23.35 4.09 8.11
N SER A 94 22.19 3.46 8.24
CA SER A 94 20.89 4.08 8.00
C SER A 94 20.15 4.30 9.32
N ASN A 95 19.63 5.51 9.53
CA ASN A 95 18.74 5.83 10.64
C ASN A 95 17.26 5.49 10.33
N ALA A 96 16.98 4.81 9.22
CA ALA A 96 15.62 4.54 8.76
C ALA A 96 14.79 3.75 9.79
N ALA A 97 15.41 2.84 10.54
CA ALA A 97 14.73 2.07 11.58
C ALA A 97 14.30 2.96 12.76
N ASP A 98 15.18 3.83 13.23
CA ASP A 98 14.88 4.76 14.32
C ASP A 98 13.79 5.76 13.91
N CYS A 99 13.92 6.37 12.74
CA CYS A 99 12.89 7.30 12.22
C CYS A 99 11.53 6.62 12.02
N LEU A 100 11.52 5.36 11.56
CA LEU A 100 10.29 4.60 11.40
C LEU A 100 9.66 4.28 12.76
N LEU A 101 10.47 3.91 13.75
CA LEU A 101 10.00 3.67 15.12
C LEU A 101 9.41 4.94 15.74
N ASP A 102 10.10 6.07 15.62
CA ASP A 102 9.60 7.37 16.10
C ASP A 102 8.25 7.72 15.48
N ALA A 103 8.09 7.47 14.16
CA ALA A 103 6.83 7.69 13.48
C ALA A 103 5.70 6.77 13.99
N PHE A 104 6.00 5.50 14.31
CA PHE A 104 5.02 4.58 14.90
C PHE A 104 4.63 4.97 16.33
N LEU A 105 5.57 5.49 17.13
CA LEU A 105 5.28 6.00 18.47
C LEU A 105 4.35 7.21 18.39
N LEU A 106 4.63 8.18 17.51
CA LEU A 106 3.74 9.32 17.27
C LEU A 106 2.34 8.88 16.82
N LEU A 107 2.25 7.83 16.00
CA LEU A 107 0.97 7.27 15.57
C LEU A 107 0.22 6.61 16.74
N ALA A 108 0.92 5.91 17.63
CA ALA A 108 0.34 5.31 18.83
C ALA A 108 -0.21 6.38 19.78
N ASP A 109 0.53 7.47 20.00
CA ASP A 109 0.10 8.60 20.82
C ASP A 109 -1.16 9.28 20.22
N ALA A 110 -1.15 9.51 18.91
CA ALA A 110 -2.31 10.05 18.20
C ALA A 110 -3.54 9.12 18.31
N HIS A 111 -3.33 7.81 18.24
CA HIS A 111 -4.39 6.83 18.44
C HIS A 111 -4.94 6.86 19.87
N GLN A 112 -4.09 7.02 20.88
CA GLN A 112 -4.54 7.19 22.27
C GLN A 112 -5.40 8.46 22.42
N GLY A 113 -4.95 9.59 21.90
CA GLY A 113 -5.74 10.84 21.91
C GLY A 113 -7.07 10.69 21.17
N PHE A 114 -7.09 9.95 20.05
CA PHE A 114 -8.34 9.62 19.36
C PHE A 114 -9.29 8.76 20.21
N GLN A 115 -8.77 7.77 20.94
CA GLN A 115 -9.56 6.95 21.86
C GLN A 115 -10.16 7.79 23.00
N GLU A 116 -9.39 8.70 23.58
CA GLU A 116 -9.86 9.64 24.61
C GLU A 116 -11.00 10.53 24.07
N CYS A 117 -10.84 11.08 22.86
CA CYS A 117 -11.89 11.83 22.17
C CYS A 117 -13.16 11.00 21.90
N LEU A 118 -13.02 9.72 21.54
CA LEU A 118 -14.18 8.83 21.36
C LEU A 118 -14.91 8.56 22.68
N LEU A 119 -14.16 8.39 23.78
CA LEU A 119 -14.74 8.21 25.10
C LEU A 119 -15.49 9.46 25.57
N SER A 120 -14.91 10.64 25.37
CA SER A 120 -15.57 11.91 25.71
C SER A 120 -16.83 12.14 24.86
N LEU A 121 -16.78 11.82 23.56
CA LEU A 121 -17.94 11.87 22.68
C LEU A 121 -19.06 10.92 23.14
N ARG A 122 -18.70 9.68 23.50
CA ARG A 122 -19.67 8.71 24.05
C ARG A 122 -20.31 9.24 25.32
N HIS A 123 -19.52 9.83 26.22
CA HIS A 123 -20.03 10.44 27.43
C HIS A 123 -21.02 11.57 27.13
N ALA A 124 -20.66 12.51 26.26
CA ALA A 124 -21.53 13.61 25.84
C ALA A 124 -22.85 13.12 25.22
N VAL A 125 -22.81 12.04 24.42
CA VAL A 125 -24.02 11.40 23.87
C VAL A 125 -24.90 10.82 24.98
N THR A 126 -24.31 10.13 25.96
CA THR A 126 -25.07 9.58 27.09
C THR A 126 -25.69 10.66 27.96
N GLU A 127 -24.97 11.75 28.25
CA GLU A 127 -25.49 12.89 29.01
C GLU A 127 -26.62 13.60 28.26
N SER A 128 -26.45 13.82 26.95
CA SER A 128 -27.49 14.42 26.11
C SER A 128 -28.76 13.57 26.09
N ARG A 129 -28.63 12.25 25.99
CA ARG A 129 -29.76 11.31 26.08
C ARG A 129 -30.42 11.33 27.46
N ALA A 130 -29.65 11.45 28.53
CA ALA A 130 -30.19 11.56 29.89
C ALA A 130 -30.96 12.89 30.09
N ALA A 131 -30.43 14.00 29.59
CA ALA A 131 -31.09 15.30 29.61
C ALA A 131 -32.41 15.29 28.82
N LEU A 132 -32.44 14.64 27.65
CA LEU A 132 -33.67 14.44 26.88
C LEU A 132 -34.74 13.68 27.66
N ARG A 133 -34.36 12.60 28.37
CA ARG A 133 -35.30 11.82 29.20
C ARG A 133 -35.83 12.62 30.39
N ARG A 134 -35.07 13.57 30.91
CA ARG A 134 -35.45 14.43 32.04
C ARG A 134 -36.21 15.69 31.61
N GLY A 135 -36.24 16.01 30.31
CA GLY A 135 -36.83 17.26 29.80
C GLY A 135 -35.94 18.50 30.03
N ASP A 136 -34.66 18.31 30.33
CA ASP A 136 -33.72 19.40 30.67
C ASP A 136 -33.18 20.11 29.41
N THR A 137 -34.04 20.85 28.72
CA THR A 137 -33.71 21.57 27.47
C THR A 137 -32.57 22.57 27.64
N GLY A 138 -32.44 23.18 28.83
CA GLY A 138 -31.35 24.10 29.17
C GLY A 138 -29.97 23.43 29.16
N ARG A 139 -29.86 22.21 29.70
CA ARG A 139 -28.61 21.41 29.69
C ARG A 139 -28.24 20.95 28.29
N LEU A 140 -29.24 20.62 27.47
CA LEU A 140 -29.03 20.26 26.08
C LEU A 140 -28.52 21.47 25.26
N ALA A 141 -29.11 22.64 25.48
CA ALA A 141 -28.69 23.88 24.84
C ALA A 141 -27.28 24.33 25.27
N SER A 142 -26.88 24.11 26.54
CA SER A 142 -25.51 24.39 26.99
C SER A 142 -24.50 23.42 26.38
N ALA A 143 -24.82 22.13 26.32
CA ALA A 143 -23.95 21.12 25.69
C ALA A 143 -23.74 21.40 24.19
N ALA A 144 -24.82 21.73 23.47
CA ALA A 144 -24.74 22.10 22.06
C ALA A 144 -23.91 23.36 21.80
N ARG A 145 -23.90 24.33 22.73
CA ARG A 145 -23.04 25.52 22.65
C ARG A 145 -21.58 25.20 22.94
N ALA A 146 -21.30 24.28 23.88
CA ALA A 146 -19.95 23.85 24.20
C ALA A 146 -19.27 23.14 23.01
N GLN A 147 -20.02 22.39 22.21
CA GLN A 147 -19.52 21.70 21.00
C GLN A 147 -19.29 22.60 19.77
N ARG A 148 -19.76 23.87 19.80
CA ARG A 148 -19.57 24.82 18.69
C ARG A 148 -18.33 25.71 18.86
N ARG A 149 -17.66 25.64 20.01
CA ARG A 149 -16.39 26.34 20.26
C ARG A 149 -15.23 25.46 19.86
#